data_AF-A0A7S2QF58-F1
#
_entry.id   AF-A0A7S2QF58-F1
#
_cell.length_a   1.000
_cell.length_b   1.000
_cell.length_c   1.000
_cell.angle_alpha   90.00
_cell.angle_beta   90.00
_cell.angle_gamma   90.00
#
_symmetry.space_group_name_H-M   'P 1'
#
loop_
_entity.id
_entity.type
_entity.pdbx_description
1 polymer ?
#
loop_
_entity_poly.entity_id
_entity_poly.type
_entity_poly.pdbx_seq_one_letter_code
_entity_poly.pdbx_strand_id
1 'polypeptide(L)'
;VRGELCRHLQCLDFEAYLVSNYRMRAFNSRWRCPLCSLELRPQDLCVDAFVQGVLAATAPDVDEVFIAPSGDWRAGEATAADPPSDGAGSEPARAPAQPAVQRCVVEDGEEEDDEGPPPIGPVAPAADA
;
A
#
# COMPACT_ATOMS: atom_id res chain seq x y z
N VAL A 1 6.65 -6.51 3.66
CA VAL A 1 5.56 -7.21 4.37
C VAL A 1 4.20 -6.68 3.96
N ARG A 2 3.16 -7.48 4.12
CA ARG A 2 1.75 -7.11 3.88
C ARG A 2 0.85 -7.89 4.84
N GLY A 3 -0.40 -7.44 5.01
CA GLY A 3 -1.39 -8.21 5.77
C GLY A 3 -1.98 -9.37 4.96
N GLU A 4 -2.42 -10.42 5.64
CA GLU A 4 -3.15 -11.55 5.03
C GLU A 4 -4.41 -11.09 4.28
N LEU A 5 -5.10 -10.08 4.81
CA LEU A 5 -6.34 -9.54 4.23
C LEU A 5 -6.10 -8.41 3.21
N CYS A 6 -4.85 -7.96 3.05
CA CYS A 6 -4.52 -6.91 2.10
C CYS A 6 -4.72 -7.39 0.65
N ARG A 7 -5.53 -6.65 -0.12
CA ARG A 7 -5.80 -6.92 -1.56
C ARG A 7 -5.05 -5.99 -2.50
N HIS A 8 -3.92 -5.46 -2.06
CA HIS A 8 -2.96 -4.71 -2.87
C HIS A 8 -1.67 -5.52 -3.01
N LEU A 9 -0.92 -5.23 -4.07
CA LEU A 9 0.35 -5.90 -4.36
C LEU A 9 1.53 -5.24 -3.63
N GLN A 10 1.46 -3.93 -3.43
CA GLN A 10 2.54 -3.17 -2.81
C GLN A 10 2.77 -3.61 -1.37
N CYS A 11 4.03 -3.82 -1.02
CA CYS A 11 4.46 -4.18 0.33
C CYS A 11 5.01 -2.97 1.09
N LEU A 12 5.01 -3.10 2.40
CA LEU A 12 5.56 -2.14 3.35
C LEU A 12 6.92 -2.64 3.85
N ASP A 13 7.79 -1.71 4.26
CA ASP A 13 8.95 -2.08 5.07
C ASP A 13 8.50 -2.52 6.46
N PHE A 14 9.06 -3.63 6.95
CA PHE A 14 8.62 -4.24 8.21
C PHE A 14 8.99 -3.39 9.42
N GLU A 15 10.26 -2.98 9.50
CA GLU A 15 10.77 -2.26 10.66
C GLU A 15 10.16 -0.86 10.73
N ALA A 16 10.13 -0.15 9.61
CA ALA A 16 9.53 1.18 9.52
C ALA A 16 8.05 1.14 9.88
N TYR A 17 7.31 0.13 9.42
CA TYR A 17 5.90 -0.04 9.78
C TYR A 17 5.72 -0.22 11.30
N LEU A 18 6.50 -1.10 11.92
CA LEU A 18 6.43 -1.31 13.36
C LEU A 18 6.78 -0.04 14.13
N VAL A 19 7.94 0.58 13.84
CA VAL A 19 8.41 1.79 14.52
C VAL A 19 7.39 2.91 14.41
N SER A 20 6.84 3.13 13.20
CA SER A 20 5.81 4.14 12.96
C SER A 20 4.57 3.90 13.82
N ASN A 21 4.03 2.67 13.79
CA ASN A 21 2.87 2.32 14.60
C ASN A 21 3.16 2.43 16.09
N TYR A 22 4.34 2.01 16.56
CA TYR A 22 4.73 2.11 17.97
C TYR A 22 4.79 3.55 18.48
N ARG A 23 5.27 4.48 17.65
CA ARG A 23 5.41 5.91 17.99
C ARG A 23 4.14 6.73 17.78
N MET A 24 3.19 6.21 17.01
CA MET A 24 1.93 6.89 16.71
C MET A 24 1.09 7.12 17.98
N ARG A 25 0.70 8.39 18.20
CA ARG A 25 -0.16 8.81 19.33
C ARG A 25 -1.65 8.67 19.03
N ALA A 26 -2.04 8.75 17.75
CA ALA A 26 -3.42 8.58 17.32
C ALA A 26 -3.81 7.09 17.39
N PHE A 27 -4.58 6.72 18.40
CA PHE A 27 -4.96 5.31 18.63
C PHE A 27 -5.91 4.74 17.57
N ASN A 28 -6.65 5.59 16.85
CA ASN A 28 -7.62 5.20 15.83
C ASN A 28 -6.98 4.85 14.48
N SER A 29 -5.80 5.40 14.18
CA SER A 29 -5.05 5.17 12.95
C SER A 29 -3.91 4.15 13.11
N ARG A 30 -3.57 3.81 14.35
CA ARG A 30 -2.59 2.77 14.66
C ARG A 30 -3.09 1.39 14.23
N TRP A 31 -2.14 0.55 13.83
CA TRP A 31 -2.36 -0.82 13.37
C TRP A 31 -3.30 -0.91 12.18
N ARG A 32 -3.16 0.04 11.26
CA ARG A 32 -3.82 0.02 9.95
C ARG A 32 -2.78 -0.04 8.85
N CYS A 33 -3.13 -0.67 7.74
CA CYS A 33 -2.33 -0.64 6.53
C CYS A 33 -2.39 0.77 5.93
N PRO A 34 -1.27 1.46 5.67
CA PRO A 34 -1.30 2.81 5.09
C PRO A 34 -1.70 2.81 3.60
N LEU A 35 -1.80 1.65 2.96
CA LEU A 35 -2.18 1.52 1.55
C LEU A 35 -3.67 1.26 1.34
N CYS A 36 -4.32 0.56 2.27
CA CYS A 36 -5.73 0.18 2.15
C CYS A 36 -6.58 0.38 3.40
N SER A 37 -5.99 0.92 4.48
CA SER A 37 -6.65 1.26 5.75
C SER A 37 -7.29 0.09 6.52
N LEU A 38 -7.14 -1.15 6.03
CA LEU A 38 -7.52 -2.36 6.75
C LEU A 38 -6.72 -2.50 8.04
N GLU A 39 -7.33 -3.13 9.05
CA GLU A 39 -6.63 -3.51 10.28
C GLU A 39 -5.44 -4.42 9.94
N LEU A 40 -4.28 -4.11 10.52
CA LEU A 40 -3.02 -4.79 10.28
C LEU A 40 -2.21 -4.81 11.57
N ARG A 41 -2.42 -5.81 12.41
CA ARG A 41 -1.65 -5.95 13.65
C ARG A 41 -0.36 -6.74 13.40
N PRO A 42 0.63 -6.70 14.32
CA PRO A 42 1.89 -7.41 14.14
C PRO A 42 1.74 -8.90 13.83
N GLN A 43 0.74 -9.57 14.42
CA GLN A 43 0.47 -10.99 14.18
C GLN A 43 -0.12 -11.28 12.78
N ASP A 44 -0.67 -10.28 12.10
CA ASP A 44 -1.30 -10.44 10.77
C ASP A 44 -0.31 -10.10 9.63
N LEU A 45 0.90 -9.68 9.97
CA LEU A 45 1.95 -9.34 9.00
C LEU A 45 2.59 -10.60 8.43
N CYS A 46 2.60 -10.69 7.11
CA CYS A 46 3.28 -11.74 6.36
C CYS A 46 4.42 -11.17 5.52
N VAL A 47 5.49 -11.96 5.39
CA VAL A 47 6.53 -11.72 4.39
C VAL A 47 5.99 -12.18 3.04
N ASP A 48 5.98 -11.28 2.07
CA ASP A 48 5.60 -11.62 0.70
C ASP A 48 6.82 -12.21 -0.01
N ALA A 49 6.77 -13.53 -0.26
CA ALA A 49 7.88 -14.27 -0.84
C ALA A 49 8.19 -13.84 -2.29
N PHE A 50 7.17 -13.38 -3.03
CA PHE A 50 7.36 -12.88 -4.38
C PHE A 50 8.16 -11.57 -4.36
N VAL A 51 7.72 -10.59 -3.56
CA VAL A 51 8.43 -9.31 -3.43
C VAL A 51 9.83 -9.51 -2.86
N GLN A 52 10.01 -10.43 -1.90
CA GLN A 52 11.33 -10.76 -1.38
C GLN A 52 12.26 -11.33 -2.48
N GLY A 53 11.73 -12.19 -3.35
CA GLY A 53 12.46 -12.72 -4.51
C GLY A 53 12.85 -11.63 -5.51
N VAL A 54 11.92 -10.72 -5.81
CA VAL A 54 12.18 -9.55 -6.68
C VAL A 54 13.30 -8.70 -6.11
N LEU A 55 13.21 -8.30 -4.83
CA LEU A 55 14.23 -7.47 -4.17
C LEU A 55 15.61 -8.14 -4.16
N ALA A 56 15.67 -9.47 -3.96
CA ALA A 56 16.94 -10.20 -3.98
C ALA A 56 17.57 -10.30 -5.37
N ALA A 57 16.76 -10.25 -6.43
CA ALA A 57 17.21 -10.35 -7.81
C ALA A 57 17.40 -8.98 -8.50
N THR A 58 17.13 -7.89 -7.78
CA THR A 58 17.16 -6.53 -8.31
C THR A 58 18.33 -5.75 -7.71
N ALA A 59 18.92 -4.84 -8.49
CA ALA A 59 19.98 -3.97 -8.03
C ALA A 59 19.42 -2.89 -7.06
N PRO A 60 20.20 -2.42 -6.07
CA PRO A 60 19.71 -1.51 -5.03
C PRO A 60 19.37 -0.10 -5.54
N ASP A 61 19.77 0.25 -6.76
CA ASP A 61 19.50 1.53 -7.43
C ASP A 61 18.21 1.51 -8.28
N VAL A 62 17.49 0.39 -8.32
CA VAL A 62 16.22 0.27 -9.03
C VAL A 62 15.06 0.53 -8.07
N ASP A 63 14.30 1.58 -8.37
CA ASP A 63 13.12 1.96 -7.56
C ASP A 63 11.82 1.24 -7.98
N GLU A 64 11.70 0.84 -9.26
CA GLU A 64 10.46 0.30 -9.82
C GLU A 64 10.67 -0.94 -10.71
N VAL A 65 9.67 -1.84 -10.66
CA VAL A 65 9.59 -3.04 -11.50
C VAL A 65 8.21 -3.16 -12.15
N PHE A 66 8.16 -3.76 -13.33
CA PHE A 66 6.91 -4.04 -14.04
C PHE A 66 6.57 -5.52 -13.89
N ILE A 67 5.33 -5.80 -13.52
CA ILE A 67 4.81 -7.16 -13.30
C ILE A 67 3.74 -7.44 -14.36
N ALA A 68 3.96 -8.47 -15.16
CA ALA A 68 3.02 -8.93 -16.17
C ALA A 68 1.88 -9.75 -15.54
N PRO A 69 0.73 -9.90 -16.22
CA PRO A 69 -0.37 -10.75 -15.75
C PRO A 69 0.01 -12.23 -15.58
N SER A 70 1.07 -12.69 -16.25
CA SER A 70 1.64 -14.04 -16.07
C SER A 70 2.32 -14.22 -14.71
N GLY A 71 2.65 -13.13 -14.02
CA GLY A 71 3.48 -13.10 -12.81
C GLY A 71 4.97 -12.87 -13.09
N ASP A 72 5.38 -12.84 -14.37
CA ASP A 72 6.75 -12.48 -14.74
C ASP A 72 7.00 -10.99 -14.46
N TRP A 73 8.23 -10.64 -14.11
CA TRP A 73 8.59 -9.26 -13.79
C TRP A 73 9.91 -8.84 -14.44
N ARG A 74 10.08 -7.54 -14.65
CA ARG A 74 11.29 -6.92 -15.18
C ARG A 74 11.61 -5.59 -14.48
N ALA A 75 12.89 -5.32 -14.26
CA ALA A 75 13.37 -4.02 -13.80
C ALA A 75 13.44 -3.01 -14.97
N GLY A 76 13.11 -1.74 -14.72
CA GLY A 76 13.34 -0.64 -15.67
C GLY A 76 12.14 -0.24 -16.55
N GLU A 77 12.33 0.85 -17.32
CA GLU A 77 11.27 1.63 -17.97
C GLU A 77 10.39 0.82 -18.95
N ALA A 78 9.08 1.03 -18.88
CA ALA A 78 8.10 0.35 -19.71
C ALA A 78 8.33 0.62 -21.20
N THR A 79 9.14 -0.21 -21.84
CA THR A 79 9.13 -0.26 -23.31
C THR A 79 7.82 -0.89 -23.74
N ALA A 80 6.93 -0.07 -24.31
CA ALA A 80 5.78 -0.50 -25.10
C ALA A 80 6.28 -1.13 -26.41
N ALA A 81 6.86 -2.32 -26.31
CA ALA A 81 7.26 -3.12 -27.44
C ALA A 81 7.35 -4.58 -26.98
N ASP A 82 6.20 -5.25 -26.94
CA ASP A 82 6.18 -6.69 -27.15
C ASP A 82 6.77 -6.95 -28.56
N PRO A 83 7.89 -7.68 -28.70
CA PRO A 83 8.31 -8.15 -30.01
C PRO A 83 7.31 -9.21 -30.52
N PRO A 84 7.05 -9.27 -31.84
CA PRO A 84 6.18 -10.29 -32.41
C PRO A 84 6.77 -11.68 -32.15
N SER A 85 5.96 -12.54 -31.53
CA SER A 85 6.20 -13.96 -31.47
C SER A 85 5.93 -14.55 -32.86
N ASP A 86 6.99 -14.78 -33.63
CA ASP A 86 6.96 -15.61 -34.83
C ASP A 86 7.51 -17.00 -34.50
N GLY A 87 6.63 -18.02 -34.46
CA GLY A 87 7.08 -19.42 -34.35
C GLY A 87 6.07 -20.49 -33.93
N ALA A 88 5.01 -20.69 -34.72
CA ALA A 88 4.26 -21.95 -34.93
C ALA A 88 3.23 -22.47 -33.88
N GLY A 89 1.94 -22.41 -34.27
CA GLY A 89 0.94 -23.43 -33.89
C GLY A 89 -0.46 -22.95 -33.48
N SER A 90 -1.36 -22.83 -34.46
CA SER A 90 -2.82 -23.06 -34.41
C SER A 90 -3.79 -22.01 -33.80
N GLU A 91 -4.50 -21.36 -34.73
CA GLU A 91 -5.88 -20.80 -34.76
C GLU A 91 -6.38 -19.74 -33.73
N PRO A 92 -7.04 -18.64 -34.19
CA PRO A 92 -7.56 -17.60 -33.32
C PRO A 92 -9.05 -17.79 -32.97
N ALA A 93 -9.37 -17.80 -31.68
CA ALA A 93 -10.71 -17.45 -31.20
C ALA A 93 -10.73 -15.98 -30.75
N ARG A 94 -11.82 -15.31 -31.10
CA ARG A 94 -11.99 -13.86 -31.21
C ARG A 94 -12.57 -13.22 -29.94
N ALA A 95 -12.14 -11.98 -29.69
CA ALA A 95 -12.78 -10.88 -28.92
C ALA A 95 -12.76 -10.94 -27.38
N PRO A 96 -13.07 -9.84 -26.64
CA PRO A 96 -12.93 -8.40 -26.93
C PRO A 96 -12.25 -7.57 -25.80
N ALA A 97 -11.95 -6.31 -26.15
CA ALA A 97 -11.90 -5.07 -25.35
C ALA A 97 -11.65 -5.10 -23.83
N GLN A 98 -10.54 -4.47 -23.46
CA GLN A 98 -10.06 -4.16 -22.11
C GLN A 98 -10.88 -3.02 -21.45
N PRO A 99 -10.95 -2.96 -20.11
CA PRO A 99 -11.03 -1.68 -19.40
C PRO A 99 -9.67 -1.31 -18.81
N ALA A 100 -9.39 -0.01 -18.87
CA ALA A 100 -8.12 0.64 -18.57
C ALA A 100 -7.66 0.49 -17.11
N VAL A 101 -6.35 0.39 -16.93
CA VAL A 101 -5.66 0.47 -15.64
C VAL A 101 -5.89 1.85 -15.01
N GLN A 102 -6.60 1.90 -13.88
CA GLN A 102 -6.85 3.15 -13.17
C GLN A 102 -5.65 3.51 -12.29
N ARG A 103 -4.96 4.59 -12.68
CA ARG A 103 -4.03 5.33 -11.81
C ARG A 103 -4.86 6.16 -10.82
N CYS A 104 -4.69 5.92 -9.53
CA CYS A 104 -5.29 6.75 -8.49
C CYS A 104 -4.29 7.85 -8.12
N VAL A 105 -4.60 9.08 -8.53
CA VAL A 105 -3.92 10.28 -8.03
C VAL A 105 -4.64 10.66 -6.74
N VAL A 106 -3.92 10.72 -5.62
CA VAL A 106 -4.42 11.34 -4.40
C VAL A 106 -4.18 12.84 -4.54
N GLU A 107 -5.25 13.62 -4.52
CA GLU A 107 -5.18 15.07 -4.40
C GLU A 107 -5.00 15.39 -2.91
N ASP A 108 -3.93 16.09 -2.57
CA ASP A 108 -3.66 16.57 -1.22
C ASP A 108 -4.74 17.60 -0.83
N GLY A 109 -5.62 17.20 0.07
CA GLY A 109 -6.59 18.09 0.71
C GLY A 109 -5.92 18.89 1.82
N GLU A 110 -6.08 20.20 1.77
CA GLU A 110 -5.52 21.19 2.69
C GLU A 110 -5.98 20.97 4.14
N GLU A 111 -5.06 21.25 5.08
CA GLU A 111 -5.24 21.09 6.53
C GLU A 111 -6.20 22.17 7.06
N GLU A 112 -7.32 21.77 7.68
CA GLU A 112 -8.17 22.67 8.47
C GLU A 112 -7.78 22.56 9.96
N ASP A 113 -7.37 23.70 10.54
CA ASP A 113 -7.07 23.87 11.96
C ASP A 113 -8.33 23.68 12.83
N ASP A 114 -8.44 22.53 13.51
CA ASP A 114 -9.47 22.27 14.54
C ASP A 114 -9.03 22.87 15.89
N GLU A 115 -9.42 24.12 16.13
CA GLU A 115 -9.31 24.78 17.44
C GLU A 115 -10.22 24.06 18.45
N GLY A 116 -9.59 23.27 19.33
CA GLY A 116 -10.28 22.46 20.34
C GLY A 116 -11.15 23.27 21.33
N PRO A 117 -12.06 22.61 22.07
CA PRO A 117 -13.04 23.28 22.91
C PRO A 117 -12.40 24.07 24.07
N PRO A 118 -13.01 25.18 24.50
CA PRO A 118 -12.43 26.08 25.52
C PRO A 118 -12.29 25.39 26.88
N PRO A 119 -11.32 25.80 27.72
CA PRO A 119 -11.11 25.19 29.02
C PRO A 119 -12.30 25.44 29.95
N ILE A 120 -12.81 24.35 30.52
CA ILE A 120 -13.80 24.36 31.59
C ILE A 120 -13.16 25.00 32.84
N GLY A 121 -13.70 26.14 33.26
CA GLY A 121 -13.29 26.86 34.47
C GLY A 121 -13.51 26.04 35.75
N PRO A 122 -12.94 26.48 36.89
CA PRO A 122 -12.94 25.70 38.11
C PRO A 122 -14.37 25.49 38.64
N VAL A 123 -14.70 24.22 38.92
CA VAL A 123 -15.93 23.84 39.61
C VAL A 123 -15.83 24.33 41.06
N ALA A 124 -16.80 25.12 41.50
CA ALA A 124 -16.90 25.54 42.90
C ALA A 124 -17.18 24.32 43.79
N PRO A 125 -16.60 24.22 45.01
CA PRO A 125 -16.91 23.12 45.90
C PRO A 125 -18.37 23.20 46.37
N ALA A 126 -19.04 22.05 46.35
CA ALA A 126 -20.36 21.89 46.94
C ALA A 126 -20.30 22.22 48.44
N ALA A 127 -21.25 23.03 48.89
CA ALA A 127 -21.47 23.30 50.31
C ALA A 127 -22.11 22.06 50.95
N ASP A 128 -21.47 21.51 51.98
CA ASP A 128 -22.08 20.57 52.92
C ASP A 128 -22.49 21.29 54.21
N ALA A 129 -23.57 20.76 54.81
CA ALA A 129 -24.44 21.31 55.86
C ALA A 129 -23.79 21.89 57.12
#